data_AF-A0A251UCC4-F1
#
_entry.id   AF-A0A251UCC4-F1
#
_cell.length_a   1.000
_cell.length_b   1.000
_cell.length_c   1.000
_cell.angle_alpha   90.00
_cell.angle_beta   90.00
_cell.angle_gamma   90.00
#
_symmetry.space_group_name_H-M   'P 1'
#
loop_
_entity.id
_entity.type
_entity.pdbx_description
1 polymer ?
#
loop_
_entity_poly.entity_id
_entity_poly.type
_entity_poly.pdbx_seq_one_letter_code
_entity_poly.pdbx_strand_id
1 'polypeptide(L)'
;MEEKDELTQIDKVEEDEQGVCEAENVTTEGVEEERSKMEGMASIALLPDGSISGHFVRLPHSVCYGIHGTELACERECSRGEDYRLVKLTIIDFNSKKEQDVVVERRGHDAARLCNVDHAHGWEKDVVNLVDQKHQKNKIVISFECETLKADEAAEEHVRRFMPKLTGLDAVVNIGKMSITGLDFNTVVGPTEQSS
;
A
#
# COMPACT_ATOMS: atom_id res chain seq x y z
N MET A 1 6.84 23.06 62.50
CA MET A 1 8.20 23.53 62.87
C MET A 1 9.04 22.29 63.00
N GLU A 2 9.98 21.92 62.13
CA GLU A 2 10.61 22.45 60.91
C GLU A 2 11.06 21.17 60.16
N GLU A 3 10.75 21.00 58.88
CA GLU A 3 11.67 21.17 57.75
C GLU A 3 12.90 20.25 57.79
N LYS A 4 13.01 19.38 56.78
CA LYS A 4 14.18 19.29 55.88
C LYS A 4 13.89 18.37 54.70
N ASP A 5 13.52 19.03 53.61
CA ASP A 5 13.79 18.62 52.24
C ASP A 5 15.31 18.57 51.99
N GLU A 6 15.77 17.57 51.23
CA GLU A 6 16.99 17.67 50.43
C GLU A 6 16.84 16.85 49.14
N LEU A 7 16.84 17.57 48.02
CA LEU A 7 16.82 17.09 46.63
C LEU A 7 18.20 16.61 46.16
N THR A 8 18.20 15.64 45.24
CA THR A 8 19.03 15.61 44.00
C THR A 8 18.37 14.67 42.97
N GLN A 9 17.80 15.14 41.84
CA GLN A 9 18.42 15.37 40.51
C GLN A 9 18.92 14.06 39.82
N ILE A 10 18.69 13.68 38.54
CA ILE A 10 17.92 14.14 37.34
C ILE A 10 17.88 12.95 36.34
N ASP A 11 16.96 13.02 35.37
CA ASP A 11 16.96 12.45 34.01
C ASP A 11 16.91 10.93 33.77
N LYS A 12 15.78 10.48 33.19
CA LYS A 12 15.71 10.09 31.76
C LYS A 12 14.26 9.97 31.30
N VAL A 13 13.91 10.84 30.35
CA VAL A 13 12.80 10.66 29.40
C VAL A 13 13.18 9.51 28.48
N GLU A 14 12.35 8.47 28.38
CA GLU A 14 12.13 7.77 27.12
C GLU A 14 10.63 7.45 27.03
N GLU A 15 10.02 8.10 26.04
CA GLU A 15 8.67 7.87 25.54
C GLU A 15 8.70 6.58 24.73
N ASP A 16 7.97 5.55 25.18
CA ASP A 16 7.56 4.48 24.28
C ASP A 16 6.10 4.75 23.88
N GLU A 17 5.96 5.61 22.87
CA GLU A 17 4.74 5.75 22.09
C GLU A 17 4.44 4.42 21.40
N GLN A 18 3.58 3.61 22.02
CA GLN A 18 2.85 2.57 21.31
C GLN A 18 1.92 3.27 20.32
N GLY A 19 2.43 3.52 19.11
CA GLY A 19 1.68 3.94 17.94
C GLY A 19 0.71 2.85 17.53
N VAL A 20 -0.41 2.76 18.25
CA VAL A 20 -1.61 2.06 17.81
C VAL A 20 -2.22 2.92 16.71
N CYS A 21 -2.26 2.41 15.49
CA CYS A 21 -3.06 3.01 14.42
C CYS A 21 -4.54 2.77 14.73
N GLU A 22 -5.10 3.60 15.61
CA GLU A 22 -6.53 3.68 15.82
C GLU A 22 -7.16 4.31 14.57
N ALA A 23 -8.10 3.57 13.98
CA ALA A 23 -8.94 4.08 12.91
C ALA A 23 -9.86 5.17 13.48
N GLU A 24 -9.42 6.43 13.42
CA GLU A 24 -10.29 7.55 13.76
C GLU A 24 -11.40 7.68 12.72
N ASN A 25 -12.62 7.37 13.17
CA ASN A 25 -13.84 7.45 12.40
C ASN A 25 -14.29 8.92 12.35
N VAL A 26 -13.76 9.69 11.38
CA VAL A 26 -14.24 11.05 11.10
C VAL A 26 -15.55 10.96 10.33
N THR A 27 -16.66 11.16 11.05
CA THR A 27 -17.98 11.36 10.43
C THR A 27 -18.04 12.75 9.81
N THR A 28 -17.93 12.81 8.48
CA THR A 28 -18.33 13.99 7.70
C THR A 28 -19.67 13.69 7.05
N GLU A 29 -20.74 14.23 7.63
CA GLU A 29 -22.05 14.23 6.98
C GLU A 29 -22.02 15.17 5.76
N GLY A 30 -22.08 14.59 4.55
CA GLY A 30 -22.12 15.38 3.33
C GLY A 30 -22.01 14.55 2.05
N VAL A 31 -23.12 13.93 1.65
CA VAL A 31 -23.37 13.31 0.32
C VAL A 31 -22.17 12.54 -0.25
N GLU A 32 -21.88 11.39 0.36
CA GLU A 32 -21.07 10.37 -0.30
C GLU A 32 -21.92 9.77 -1.44
N GLU A 33 -21.65 10.15 -2.69
CA GLU A 33 -21.83 9.18 -3.77
C GLU A 33 -21.12 7.91 -3.30
N GLU A 34 -21.82 6.77 -3.26
CA GLU A 34 -21.25 5.46 -2.92
C GLU A 34 -19.95 5.24 -3.69
N ARG A 35 -18.82 5.62 -3.09
CA ARG A 35 -17.51 5.28 -3.62
C ARG A 35 -17.49 3.76 -3.61
N SER A 36 -17.35 3.15 -4.78
CA SER A 36 -17.36 1.70 -4.92
C SER A 36 -16.19 1.09 -4.14
N LYS A 37 -16.44 0.77 -2.87
CA LYS A 37 -15.52 0.05 -2.00
C LYS A 37 -15.50 -1.39 -2.47
N MET A 38 -14.31 -1.91 -2.72
CA MET A 38 -14.07 -3.29 -3.04
C MET A 38 -13.32 -3.94 -1.90
N GLU A 39 -13.81 -5.09 -1.46
CA GLU A 39 -13.19 -5.89 -0.43
C GLU A 39 -13.06 -7.33 -0.93
N GLY A 40 -12.02 -8.01 -0.48
CA GLY A 40 -11.76 -9.38 -0.90
C GLY A 40 -10.40 -9.88 -0.48
N MET A 41 -9.93 -10.89 -1.18
CA MET A 41 -8.66 -11.57 -0.89
C MET A 41 -7.66 -11.28 -2.00
N ALA A 42 -6.43 -10.94 -1.61
CA ALA A 42 -5.31 -10.84 -2.54
C ALA A 42 -4.31 -11.97 -2.30
N SER A 43 -3.72 -12.44 -3.40
CA SER A 43 -2.53 -13.28 -3.40
C SER A 43 -1.44 -12.55 -4.16
N ILE A 44 -0.35 -12.23 -3.46
CA ILE A 44 0.71 -11.34 -3.92
C ILE A 44 2.04 -12.08 -3.82
N ALA A 45 2.68 -12.32 -4.96
CA ALA A 45 4.07 -12.69 -5.05
C ALA A 45 4.95 -11.43 -4.90
N LEU A 46 5.86 -11.48 -3.95
CA LEU A 46 6.92 -10.51 -3.76
C LEU A 46 8.21 -11.12 -4.30
N LEU A 47 8.83 -10.43 -5.27
CA LEU A 47 10.05 -10.87 -5.91
C LEU A 47 11.28 -10.29 -5.18
N PRO A 48 12.46 -10.95 -5.27
CA PRO A 48 13.69 -10.48 -4.64
C PRO A 48 14.15 -9.08 -5.08
N ASP A 49 13.76 -8.66 -6.29
CA ASP A 49 14.03 -7.33 -6.83
C ASP A 49 13.12 -6.22 -6.27
N GLY A 50 12.22 -6.57 -5.35
CA GLY A 50 11.25 -5.65 -4.74
C GLY A 50 9.97 -5.47 -5.55
N SER A 51 9.89 -6.05 -6.75
CA SER A 51 8.67 -6.00 -7.56
C SER A 51 7.59 -6.92 -7.00
N ILE A 52 6.35 -6.57 -7.33
CA ILE A 52 5.15 -7.21 -6.82
C ILE A 52 4.31 -7.69 -8.00
N SER A 53 3.77 -8.89 -7.91
CA SER A 53 2.80 -9.40 -8.88
C SER A 53 1.78 -10.25 -8.18
N GLY A 54 0.50 -10.14 -8.55
CA GLY A 54 -0.55 -10.84 -7.84
C GLY A 54 -1.92 -10.66 -8.43
N HIS A 55 -2.89 -11.13 -7.66
CA HIS A 55 -4.30 -11.06 -8.02
C HIS A 55 -5.11 -10.64 -6.80
N PHE A 56 -6.13 -9.81 -7.02
CA PHE A 56 -7.15 -9.45 -6.05
C PHE A 56 -8.50 -9.99 -6.51
N VAL A 57 -9.13 -10.82 -5.68
CA VAL A 57 -10.47 -11.35 -5.93
C VAL A 57 -11.47 -10.61 -5.06
N ARG A 58 -12.26 -9.73 -5.68
CA ARG A 58 -13.34 -8.99 -5.03
C ARG A 58 -14.48 -9.93 -4.66
N LEU A 59 -14.92 -9.85 -3.42
CA LEU A 59 -16.11 -10.52 -2.92
C LEU A 59 -17.32 -9.55 -2.88
N PRO A 60 -18.56 -10.06 -2.96
CA PRO A 60 -18.94 -11.46 -3.22
C PRO A 60 -18.91 -11.83 -4.72
N HIS A 61 -18.70 -10.86 -5.61
CA HIS A 61 -18.88 -11.04 -7.06
C HIS A 61 -17.79 -11.88 -7.75
N SER A 62 -16.74 -12.28 -7.03
CA SER A 62 -15.61 -13.09 -7.53
C SER A 62 -14.93 -12.48 -8.77
N VAL A 63 -14.92 -11.14 -8.85
CA VAL A 63 -14.23 -10.42 -9.93
C VAL A 63 -12.74 -10.38 -9.61
N CYS A 64 -11.91 -10.79 -10.58
CA CYS A 64 -10.47 -10.86 -10.41
C CYS A 64 -9.78 -9.67 -11.08
N TYR A 65 -8.92 -9.02 -10.32
CA TYR A 65 -8.05 -7.93 -10.76
C TYR A 65 -6.60 -8.37 -10.71
N GLY A 66 -5.81 -7.96 -11.69
CA GLY A 66 -4.36 -8.09 -11.65
C GLY A 66 -3.75 -7.01 -10.76
N ILE A 67 -2.72 -7.38 -10.01
CA ILE A 67 -1.90 -6.45 -9.25
C ILE A 67 -0.48 -6.56 -9.79
N HIS A 68 0.10 -5.44 -10.18
CA HIS A 68 1.53 -5.35 -10.48
C HIS A 68 2.12 -4.18 -9.69
N GLY A 69 3.35 -4.32 -9.21
CA GLY A 69 4.02 -3.27 -8.48
C GLY A 69 5.49 -3.20 -8.85
N THR A 70 5.98 -1.98 -9.04
CA THR A 70 7.41 -1.70 -9.21
C THR A 70 7.89 -0.81 -8.08
N GLU A 71 8.99 -1.19 -7.44
CA GLU A 71 9.62 -0.36 -6.41
C GLU A 71 10.08 0.98 -7.02
N LEU A 72 9.75 2.07 -6.34
CA LEU A 72 10.18 3.42 -6.70
C LEU A 72 11.41 3.77 -5.86
N ALA A 73 12.44 4.30 -6.52
CA ALA A 73 13.57 4.88 -5.81
C ALA A 73 13.09 6.14 -5.06
N CYS A 74 13.34 6.19 -3.75
CA CYS A 74 13.15 7.38 -2.94
C CYS A 74 14.31 7.53 -1.98
N GLU A 75 14.68 8.78 -1.68
CA GLU A 75 15.63 9.05 -0.60
C GLU A 75 15.05 8.49 0.70
N ARG A 76 15.79 7.61 1.37
CA ARG A 76 15.37 7.03 2.64
C ARG A 76 15.27 8.15 3.67
N GLU A 77 14.06 8.54 4.05
CA GLU A 77 13.86 9.36 5.24
C GLU A 77 14.27 8.52 6.45
N CYS A 78 15.47 8.78 6.99
CA CYS A 78 16.05 8.02 8.11
C CYS A 78 15.18 7.99 9.38
N SER A 79 14.13 8.82 9.46
CA SER A 79 13.16 8.86 10.56
C SER A 79 12.04 7.82 10.45
N ARG A 80 11.86 7.16 9.30
CA ARG A 80 10.70 6.27 9.03
C ARG A 80 10.99 4.77 9.10
N GLY A 81 12.19 4.41 9.55
CA GLY A 81 12.63 3.01 9.69
C GLY A 81 13.14 2.39 8.38
N GLU A 82 13.86 1.28 8.49
CA GLU A 82 14.61 0.67 7.37
C GLU A 82 13.73 -0.12 6.37
N ASP A 83 12.51 -0.48 6.76
CA ASP A 83 11.63 -1.38 5.99
C ASP A 83 10.61 -0.65 5.10
N TYR A 84 10.73 0.67 4.97
CA TYR A 84 9.87 1.50 4.15
C TYR A 84 10.23 1.39 2.67
N ARG A 85 9.27 1.02 1.82
CA ARG A 85 9.44 1.05 0.36
C ARG A 85 8.25 1.68 -0.33
N LEU A 86 8.51 2.51 -1.34
CA LEU A 86 7.47 3.01 -2.22
C LEU A 86 7.28 2.07 -3.39
N VAL A 87 6.02 1.81 -3.73
CA VAL A 87 5.67 0.95 -4.86
C VAL A 87 4.66 1.69 -5.73
N LYS A 88 4.98 1.80 -7.02
CA LYS A 88 3.99 2.14 -8.04
C LYS A 88 3.17 0.89 -8.29
N LEU A 89 1.95 0.86 -7.77
CA LEU A 89 1.01 -0.24 -7.91
C LEU A 89 0.08 0.03 -9.10
N THR A 90 0.02 -0.90 -10.04
CA THR A 90 -0.90 -0.92 -11.18
C THR A 90 -1.97 -1.97 -10.91
N ILE A 91 -3.23 -1.52 -10.83
CA ILE A 91 -4.39 -2.41 -10.73
C ILE A 91 -4.99 -2.58 -12.12
N ILE A 92 -5.17 -3.83 -12.53
CA ILE A 92 -5.63 -4.20 -13.88
C ILE A 92 -6.99 -4.89 -13.76
N ASP A 93 -8.01 -4.37 -14.43
CA ASP A 93 -9.25 -5.12 -14.63
C ASP A 93 -9.09 -6.09 -15.80
N PHE A 94 -9.10 -7.39 -15.51
CA PHE A 94 -8.95 -8.40 -16.55
C PHE A 94 -10.10 -8.46 -17.55
N ASN A 95 -11.29 -7.95 -17.20
CA ASN A 95 -12.44 -7.92 -18.09
C ASN A 95 -12.32 -6.79 -19.10
N SER A 96 -12.08 -5.57 -18.64
CA SER A 96 -11.97 -4.38 -19.51
C SER A 96 -10.56 -4.15 -20.07
N LYS A 97 -9.54 -4.85 -19.54
CA LYS A 97 -8.11 -4.62 -19.82
C LYS A 97 -7.63 -3.20 -19.52
N LYS A 98 -8.37 -2.48 -18.68
CA LYS A 98 -8.01 -1.15 -18.23
C LYS A 98 -7.13 -1.24 -16.99
N GLU A 99 -6.24 -0.28 -16.85
CA GLU A 99 -5.24 -0.24 -15.80
C GLU A 99 -5.29 1.12 -15.10
N GLN A 100 -5.02 1.13 -13.80
CA GLN A 100 -4.90 2.36 -13.05
C GLN A 100 -3.75 2.29 -12.05
N ASP A 101 -2.92 3.33 -12.06
CA ASP A 101 -1.75 3.43 -11.21
C ASP A 101 -2.05 4.18 -9.91
N VAL A 102 -1.38 3.77 -8.83
CA VAL A 102 -1.39 4.43 -7.52
C VAL A 102 -0.08 4.16 -6.80
N VAL A 103 0.45 5.16 -6.08
CA VAL A 103 1.60 4.95 -5.20
C VAL A 103 1.12 4.45 -3.85
N VAL A 104 1.73 3.37 -3.38
CA VAL A 104 1.50 2.82 -2.05
C VAL A 104 2.82 2.68 -1.31
N GLU A 105 2.73 2.70 0.01
CA GLU A 105 3.82 2.32 0.90
C GLU A 105 3.71 0.83 1.16
N ARG A 106 4.81 0.12 0.97
CA ARG A 106 4.98 -1.27 1.37
C ARG A 106 5.82 -1.29 2.64
N ARG A 107 5.26 -1.91 3.68
CA ARG A 107 5.92 -2.14 4.98
C ARG A 107 5.94 -3.63 5.27
N GLY A 108 6.85 -4.06 6.13
CA GLY A 108 7.05 -5.48 6.42
C GLY A 108 7.80 -6.15 5.28
N HIS A 109 8.97 -6.70 5.60
CA HIS A 109 9.87 -7.33 4.64
C HIS A 109 9.18 -8.43 3.82
N ASP A 110 8.94 -9.57 4.47
CA ASP A 110 8.37 -10.76 3.81
C ASP A 110 6.86 -10.85 4.05
N ALA A 111 6.38 -10.37 5.20
CA ALA A 111 4.96 -10.22 5.52
C ALA A 111 4.49 -8.79 5.17
N ALA A 112 4.20 -8.57 3.90
CA ALA A 112 3.94 -7.25 3.35
C ALA A 112 2.59 -6.69 3.82
N ARG A 113 2.60 -5.39 4.12
CA ARG A 113 1.42 -4.53 4.27
C ARG A 113 1.50 -3.42 3.26
N LEU A 114 0.40 -3.14 2.57
CA LEU A 114 0.29 -2.01 1.66
C LEU A 114 -0.68 -0.99 2.25
N CYS A 115 -0.27 0.27 2.30
CA CYS A 115 -1.10 1.39 2.68
C CYS A 115 -0.87 2.57 1.75
N ASN A 116 -1.78 3.53 1.73
CA ASN A 116 -1.54 4.79 1.04
C ASN A 116 -0.34 5.54 1.64
N VAL A 117 0.22 6.44 0.83
CA VAL A 117 1.24 7.39 1.28
C VAL A 117 0.62 8.42 2.22
N ASP A 118 1.17 8.54 3.43
CA ASP A 118 0.71 9.50 4.44
C ASP A 118 1.42 10.86 4.34
N HIS A 119 2.71 10.90 3.99
CA HIS A 119 3.44 12.15 3.69
C HIS A 119 4.49 11.93 2.60
N ALA A 120 4.51 12.82 1.60
CA ALA A 120 5.45 12.82 0.47
C ALA A 120 6.51 13.94 0.55
N HIS A 121 6.74 14.52 1.73
CA HIS A 121 7.72 15.60 1.88
C HIS A 121 9.13 15.11 1.49
N GLY A 122 9.88 15.92 0.74
CA GLY A 122 11.27 15.61 0.35
C GLY A 122 11.45 14.69 -0.86
N TRP A 123 10.38 14.25 -1.53
CA TRP A 123 10.51 13.30 -2.64
C TRP A 123 10.83 13.94 -3.98
N GLU A 124 11.37 13.13 -4.89
CA GLU A 124 11.55 13.51 -6.28
C GLU A 124 10.24 13.99 -6.88
N LYS A 125 10.32 15.07 -7.68
CA LYS A 125 9.13 15.71 -8.28
C LYS A 125 8.26 14.72 -9.05
N ASP A 126 8.84 13.68 -9.66
CA ASP A 126 8.09 12.68 -10.42
C ASP A 126 7.26 11.75 -9.53
N VAL A 127 7.75 11.42 -8.34
CA VAL A 127 7.00 10.66 -7.33
C VAL A 127 5.93 11.53 -6.69
N VAL A 128 6.28 12.77 -6.32
CA VAL A 128 5.34 13.78 -5.81
C VAL A 128 4.22 14.01 -6.82
N ASN A 129 4.55 14.16 -8.11
CA ASN A 129 3.57 14.30 -9.18
C ASN A 129 2.67 13.05 -9.31
N LEU A 130 3.19 11.83 -9.16
CA LEU A 130 2.35 10.61 -9.24
C LEU A 130 1.42 10.46 -8.03
N VAL A 131 1.83 10.99 -6.87
CA VAL A 131 1.01 11.10 -5.65
C VAL A 131 -0.01 12.25 -5.77
N ASP A 132 0.40 13.40 -6.30
CA ASP A 132 -0.36 14.66 -6.32
C ASP A 132 -1.27 14.84 -7.54
N GLN A 133 -1.00 14.19 -8.68
CA GLN A 133 -1.85 14.23 -9.89
C GLN A 133 -3.27 13.69 -9.65
N LYS A 134 -3.55 13.12 -8.46
CA LYS A 134 -4.86 12.58 -8.06
C LYS A 134 -5.63 13.39 -7.00
N HIS A 135 -5.32 14.69 -6.81
CA HIS A 135 -6.25 15.60 -6.12
C HIS A 135 -7.54 15.92 -6.91
N GLN A 136 -7.80 15.23 -8.04
CA GLN A 136 -9.09 15.23 -8.72
C GLN A 136 -10.03 14.21 -8.07
N LYS A 137 -11.01 14.65 -7.24
CA LYS A 137 -12.26 14.01 -6.74
C LYS A 137 -12.33 12.50 -6.36
N ASN A 138 -11.42 11.63 -6.82
CA ASN A 138 -11.42 10.17 -6.77
C ASN A 138 -10.02 9.65 -6.39
N LYS A 139 -9.55 10.01 -5.17
CA LYS A 139 -8.31 9.44 -4.63
C LYS A 139 -8.51 7.94 -4.41
N ILE A 140 -7.68 7.10 -5.05
CA ILE A 140 -7.68 5.66 -4.79
C ILE A 140 -7.07 5.42 -3.41
N VAL A 141 -7.79 4.69 -2.57
CA VAL A 141 -7.32 4.24 -1.25
C VAL A 141 -7.15 2.72 -1.29
N ILE A 142 -5.99 2.23 -0.84
CA ILE A 142 -5.63 0.80 -0.81
C ILE A 142 -5.17 0.42 0.60
N SER A 143 -5.66 -0.71 1.07
CA SER A 143 -5.13 -1.42 2.22
C SER A 143 -4.92 -2.89 1.87
N PHE A 144 -3.77 -3.44 2.20
CA PHE A 144 -3.50 -4.88 2.16
C PHE A 144 -2.77 -5.29 3.44
N GLU A 145 -3.18 -6.41 4.01
CA GLU A 145 -2.52 -7.02 5.16
C GLU A 145 -2.30 -8.50 4.90
N CYS A 146 -1.04 -8.94 4.94
CA CYS A 146 -0.70 -10.35 4.85
C CYS A 146 -1.21 -11.11 6.08
N GLU A 147 -2.06 -12.11 5.84
CA GLU A 147 -2.54 -13.06 6.86
C GLU A 147 -1.81 -14.41 6.77
N THR A 148 -1.25 -14.74 5.60
CA THR A 148 -0.53 -15.99 5.35
C THR A 148 0.66 -15.74 4.43
N LEU A 149 1.86 -15.99 4.96
CA LEU A 149 3.12 -15.96 4.22
C LEU A 149 3.50 -17.38 3.81
N LYS A 150 3.84 -17.57 2.54
CA LYS A 150 4.47 -18.79 2.02
C LYS A 150 5.86 -18.45 1.51
N ALA A 151 6.81 -19.30 1.82
CA ALA A 151 8.19 -19.25 1.35
C ALA A 151 8.61 -20.59 0.76
N ASP A 152 9.76 -20.62 0.10
CA ASP A 152 10.41 -21.82 -0.44
C ASP A 152 9.45 -22.68 -1.30
N GLU A 153 9.42 -23.99 -1.05
CA GLU A 153 8.60 -24.95 -1.79
C GLU A 153 7.10 -24.61 -1.76
N ALA A 154 6.58 -24.09 -0.64
CA ALA A 154 5.17 -23.72 -0.53
C ALA A 154 4.83 -22.48 -1.36
N ALA A 155 5.77 -21.54 -1.49
CA ALA A 155 5.62 -20.38 -2.37
C ALA A 155 5.71 -20.82 -3.84
N GLU A 156 6.71 -21.64 -4.18
CA GLU A 156 6.94 -22.12 -5.53
C GLU A 156 5.78 -22.98 -6.06
N GLU A 157 5.17 -23.82 -5.23
CA GLU A 157 3.95 -24.57 -5.59
C GLU A 157 2.78 -23.61 -5.87
N HIS A 158 2.61 -22.58 -5.04
CA HIS A 158 1.57 -21.58 -5.24
C HIS A 158 1.79 -20.78 -6.53
N VAL A 159 3.01 -20.32 -6.76
CA VAL A 159 3.42 -19.60 -7.96
C VAL A 159 3.17 -20.45 -9.20
N ARG A 160 3.62 -21.71 -9.21
CA ARG A 160 3.40 -22.62 -10.34
C ARG A 160 1.93 -22.78 -10.69
N ARG A 161 1.04 -22.78 -9.70
CA ARG A 161 -0.40 -22.97 -9.90
C ARG A 161 -1.13 -21.71 -10.34
N PHE A 162 -0.80 -20.56 -9.76
CA PHE A 162 -1.59 -19.33 -9.91
C PHE A 162 -0.87 -18.19 -10.64
N MET A 163 0.46 -18.21 -10.67
CA MET A 163 1.32 -17.19 -11.29
C MET A 163 2.48 -17.85 -12.05
N PRO A 164 2.22 -18.75 -13.02
CA PRO A 164 3.25 -19.62 -13.60
C PRO A 164 4.39 -18.86 -14.32
N LYS A 165 4.19 -17.58 -14.64
CA LYS A 165 5.23 -16.71 -15.21
C LYS A 165 6.34 -16.35 -14.22
N LEU A 166 6.13 -16.56 -12.93
CA LEU A 166 7.07 -16.22 -11.86
C LEU A 166 7.79 -17.45 -11.28
N THR A 167 7.52 -18.64 -11.81
CA THR A 167 8.13 -19.91 -11.38
C THR A 167 9.66 -19.82 -11.46
N GLY A 168 10.34 -20.19 -10.38
CA GLY A 168 11.80 -20.15 -10.30
C GLY A 168 12.41 -18.75 -10.11
N LEU A 169 11.60 -17.72 -9.85
CA LEU A 169 12.08 -16.36 -9.52
C LEU A 169 12.23 -16.12 -8.00
N ASP A 170 12.18 -17.19 -7.20
CA ASP A 170 12.39 -17.13 -5.74
C ASP A 170 11.45 -16.14 -5.02
N ALA A 171 10.19 -16.11 -5.46
CA ALA A 171 9.19 -15.22 -4.89
C ALA A 171 8.65 -15.79 -3.56
N VAL A 172 8.41 -14.92 -2.58
CA VAL A 172 7.56 -15.24 -1.43
C VAL A 172 6.11 -14.84 -1.72
N VAL A 173 5.14 -15.59 -1.21
CA VAL A 173 3.71 -15.33 -1.49
C VAL A 173 3.00 -14.88 -0.22
N ASN A 174 2.44 -13.67 -0.27
CA ASN A 174 1.59 -13.06 0.74
C ASN A 174 0.14 -13.24 0.35
N ILE A 175 -0.68 -13.82 1.22
CA ILE A 175 -2.12 -13.97 1.04
C ILE A 175 -2.82 -13.25 2.19
N GLY A 176 -3.82 -12.45 1.87
CA GLY A 176 -4.57 -11.76 2.92
C GLY A 176 -5.66 -10.85 2.39
N LYS A 177 -6.26 -10.09 3.30
CA LYS A 177 -7.36 -9.18 2.97
C LYS A 177 -6.84 -7.96 2.26
N MET A 178 -7.59 -7.54 1.24
CA MET A 178 -7.35 -6.30 0.52
C MET A 178 -8.63 -5.50 0.41
N SER A 179 -8.52 -4.19 0.58
CA SER A 179 -9.57 -3.24 0.28
C SER A 179 -9.08 -2.15 -0.67
N ILE A 180 -9.95 -1.76 -1.60
CA ILE A 180 -9.68 -0.71 -2.59
C ILE A 180 -10.92 0.18 -2.68
N THR A 181 -10.75 1.48 -2.50
CA THR A 181 -11.82 2.49 -2.60
C THR A 181 -11.47 3.52 -3.65
N GLY A 182 -12.46 4.02 -4.40
CA GLY A 182 -12.26 5.09 -5.38
C GLY A 182 -11.60 4.65 -6.69
N LEU A 183 -11.50 3.34 -6.94
CA LEU A 183 -11.04 2.79 -8.22
C LEU A 183 -12.17 2.89 -9.25
N ASP A 184 -11.96 3.68 -10.31
CA ASP A 184 -12.89 3.82 -11.43
C ASP A 184 -12.13 3.78 -12.76
N PHE A 185 -12.24 2.66 -13.45
CA PHE A 185 -11.64 2.44 -14.77
C PHE A 185 -12.31 3.25 -15.89
N ASN A 186 -13.44 3.93 -15.65
CA ASN A 186 -14.10 4.75 -16.66
C ASN A 186 -13.62 6.20 -16.69
N THR A 187 -12.74 6.60 -15.77
CA THR A 187 -12.05 7.89 -15.85
C THR A 187 -10.97 7.84 -16.92
N VAL A 188 -11.32 8.31 -18.13
CA VAL A 188 -10.36 8.55 -19.21
C VAL A 188 -9.52 9.77 -18.80
N VAL A 189 -8.25 9.56 -18.44
CA VAL A 189 -7.30 10.67 -18.34
C VAL A 189 -6.96 11.09 -19.77
N GLY A 190 -7.68 12.10 -20.27
CA GLY A 190 -7.37 12.73 -21.55
C GLY A 190 -6.01 13.44 -21.50
N PRO A 191 -5.31 13.57 -22.63
CA PRO A 191 -4.08 14.37 -22.69
C PRO A 191 -4.42 15.81 -22.34
N THR A 192 -3.75 16.36 -21.31
CA THR A 192 -3.82 17.79 -21.02
C THR A 192 -3.19 18.53 -22.20
N GLU A 193 -4.04 19.20 -22.97
CA GLU A 193 -3.63 20.00 -24.13
C GLU A 193 -2.58 21.03 -23.69
N GLN A 194 -1.46 21.05 -24.41
CA GLN A 194 -0.54 22.17 -24.44
C GLN A 194 -1.33 23.44 -24.74
N SER A 195 -1.30 24.40 -23.81
CA SER A 195 -1.76 25.76 -24.08
C SER A 195 -0.56 26.69 -24.06
N SER A 196 -0.06 26.95 -25.28
CA SER A 196 0.63 28.14 -25.83
C SER A 196 1.63 28.90 -24.95
#